data_AF-A0A498FNK2-F1
#
_entry.id   AF-A0A498FNK2-F1
#
_cell.length_a   1.000
_cell.length_b   1.000
_cell.length_c   1.000
_cell.angle_alpha   90.00
_cell.angle_beta   90.00
_cell.angle_gamma   90.00
#
_symmetry.space_group_name_H-M   'P 1'
#
loop_
_entity.id
_entity.type
_entity.pdbx_description
1 polymer ?
#
loop_
_entity_poly.entity_id
_entity_poly.type
_entity_poly.pdbx_seq_one_letter_code
_entity_poly.pdbx_strand_id
1 'polypeptide(L)'
;MVSIKHVRRILKRGETAETYFPPETDVITTTTHADPKSFRIQFSQEVALIQAFEPDYHLPWDWPLTNEMSEDHRIEYCQRVARGAVEMDRVLGGHYDSDDVDHPLPTPLVSEPVETTIIPLIRGDTPTERAPCEFSVAEVDAPIAAKYGSHYMSRATGGNYPALRESVEEIHEETNGQPIIVIGLLSPSDRYGLCDLPDNVVGAAGLNQWISRVSPRESSPDEMRAAYDTFEQEVAEALDVPPSYDRKEVAHIESTPPELD
;
A
#
# COMPACT_ATOMS: atom_id res chain seq x y z
N MET A 1 -0.29 2.49 6.37
CA MET A 1 0.60 1.55 5.62
C MET A 1 1.87 1.19 6.40
N VAL A 2 2.19 -0.09 6.51
CA VAL A 2 3.26 -0.64 7.38
C VAL A 2 4.22 -1.52 6.57
N SER A 3 5.53 -1.33 6.72
CA SER A 3 6.50 -2.19 6.03
C SER A 3 6.53 -3.60 6.60
N ILE A 4 6.81 -4.60 5.77
CA ILE A 4 6.95 -6.02 6.18
C ILE A 4 8.05 -6.21 7.24
N LYS A 5 9.06 -5.33 7.26
CA LYS A 5 10.09 -5.30 8.32
C LYS A 5 9.50 -4.96 9.69
N HIS A 6 8.50 -4.08 9.73
CA HIS A 6 7.79 -3.72 10.96
C HIS A 6 6.82 -4.82 11.37
N VAL A 7 6.09 -5.40 10.42
CA VAL A 7 5.24 -6.59 10.64
C VAL A 7 6.03 -7.70 11.36
N ARG A 8 7.21 -8.06 10.84
CA ARG A 8 8.12 -9.04 11.48
C ARG A 8 8.48 -8.71 12.93
N ARG A 9 8.54 -7.43 13.31
CA ARG A 9 8.86 -7.01 14.68
C ARG A 9 7.64 -7.04 15.59
N ILE A 10 6.47 -6.73 15.05
CA ILE A 10 5.19 -6.77 15.77
C ILE A 10 4.84 -8.23 16.10
N LEU A 11 4.90 -9.13 15.11
CA LEU A 11 4.68 -10.57 15.31
C LEU A 11 5.61 -11.20 16.34
N LYS A 12 6.87 -10.74 16.44
CA LYS A 12 7.82 -11.21 17.47
C LYS A 12 7.39 -10.88 18.90
N ARG A 13 6.46 -9.94 19.08
CA ARG A 13 5.86 -9.59 20.36
C ARG A 13 4.57 -10.39 20.63
N GLY A 14 4.15 -11.24 19.69
CA GLY A 14 2.90 -12.00 19.79
C GLY A 14 1.66 -11.20 19.36
N GLU A 15 1.84 -10.10 18.63
CA GLU A 15 0.76 -9.20 18.21
C GLU A 15 0.43 -9.37 16.72
N THR A 16 -0.84 -9.25 16.34
CA THR A 16 -1.35 -9.24 14.95
C THR A 16 -1.72 -7.81 14.54
N ALA A 17 -2.33 -7.63 13.36
CA ALA A 17 -2.90 -6.33 12.98
C ALA A 17 -3.98 -5.90 13.99
N GLU A 18 -4.93 -6.79 14.29
CA GLU A 18 -6.06 -6.58 15.21
C GLU A 18 -5.61 -6.18 16.63
N THR A 19 -4.57 -6.83 17.16
CA THR A 19 -4.14 -6.56 18.54
C THR A 19 -3.19 -5.37 18.66
N TYR A 20 -2.52 -4.98 17.57
CA TYR A 20 -1.55 -3.90 17.58
C TYR A 20 -2.15 -2.53 17.19
N PHE A 21 -3.09 -2.51 16.25
CA PHE A 21 -3.74 -1.30 15.76
C PHE A 21 -5.13 -1.12 16.40
N PRO A 22 -5.64 0.13 16.50
CA PRO A 22 -7.02 0.35 16.88
C PRO A 22 -7.99 -0.38 15.94
N PRO A 23 -9.09 -0.98 16.44
CA PRO A 23 -10.02 -1.78 15.63
C PRO A 23 -10.60 -1.08 14.39
N GLU A 24 -10.70 0.24 14.43
CA GLU A 24 -11.16 1.11 13.33
C GLU A 24 -10.14 1.36 12.21
N THR A 25 -8.90 0.87 12.34
CA THR A 25 -7.81 1.22 11.44
C THR A 25 -7.60 0.16 10.39
N ASP A 26 -7.87 0.49 9.13
CA ASP A 26 -7.48 -0.37 8.01
C ASP A 26 -5.94 -0.43 7.88
N VAL A 27 -5.39 -1.62 8.01
CA VAL A 27 -3.95 -1.88 7.99
C VAL A 27 -3.52 -2.36 6.62
N ILE A 28 -2.92 -1.45 5.85
CA ILE A 28 -2.20 -1.83 4.62
C ILE A 28 -0.77 -2.24 4.99
N THR A 29 -0.35 -3.45 4.64
CA THR A 29 1.07 -3.88 4.72
C THR A 29 1.75 -3.83 3.36
N THR A 30 3.07 -3.68 3.33
CA THR A 30 3.81 -3.67 2.06
C THR A 30 5.25 -4.16 2.16
N THR A 31 5.70 -4.77 1.08
CA THR A 31 7.10 -5.15 0.86
C THR A 31 7.80 -4.24 -0.15
N THR A 32 7.20 -3.12 -0.49
CA THR A 32 7.81 -2.10 -1.33
C THR A 32 9.00 -1.46 -0.62
N HIS A 33 10.19 -1.57 -1.22
CA HIS A 33 11.43 -1.07 -0.62
C HIS A 33 12.11 -0.09 -1.56
N ALA A 34 12.63 1.00 -1.00
CA ALA A 34 13.47 1.96 -1.71
C ALA A 34 14.86 1.43 -2.09
N ASP A 35 15.31 0.29 -1.51
CA ASP A 35 16.63 -0.29 -1.77
C ASP A 35 16.56 -1.83 -1.95
N PRO A 36 16.69 -2.34 -3.19
CA PRO A 36 16.67 -3.78 -3.51
C PRO A 36 17.88 -4.56 -2.96
N LYS A 37 18.91 -3.88 -2.42
CA LYS A 37 20.04 -4.51 -1.74
C LYS A 37 19.78 -4.75 -0.26
N SER A 38 18.87 -4.00 0.37
CA SER A 38 18.75 -3.93 1.83
C SER A 38 17.85 -5.00 2.44
N PHE A 39 16.95 -5.62 1.67
CA PHE A 39 16.03 -6.64 2.16
C PHE A 39 15.41 -7.41 1.01
N ARG A 40 15.84 -8.66 0.82
CA ARG A 40 15.18 -9.61 -0.06
C ARG A 40 14.37 -10.56 0.81
N ILE A 41 13.06 -10.45 0.72
CA ILE A 41 12.13 -11.45 1.24
C ILE A 41 11.71 -12.35 0.07
N GLN A 42 11.56 -13.63 0.34
CA GLN A 42 11.04 -14.59 -0.64
C GLN A 42 9.52 -14.59 -0.56
N PHE A 43 8.84 -14.92 -1.66
CA PHE A 43 7.39 -15.05 -1.73
C PHE A 43 6.81 -15.87 -0.56
N SER A 44 7.33 -17.08 -0.31
CA SER A 44 6.91 -17.92 0.83
C SER A 44 6.99 -17.21 2.18
N GLN A 45 8.06 -16.45 2.39
CA GLN A 45 8.25 -15.72 3.64
C GLN A 45 7.29 -14.54 3.76
N GLU A 46 6.93 -13.91 2.65
CA GLU A 46 5.93 -12.85 2.61
C GLU A 46 4.55 -13.40 2.94
N VAL A 47 4.10 -14.44 2.22
CA VAL A 47 2.86 -15.15 2.48
C VAL A 47 2.74 -15.57 3.95
N ALA A 48 3.77 -16.21 4.50
CA ALA A 48 3.75 -16.65 5.90
C ALA A 48 3.61 -15.49 6.91
N LEU A 49 4.12 -14.30 6.58
CA LEU A 49 3.98 -13.12 7.44
C LEU A 49 2.59 -12.52 7.33
N ILE A 50 2.01 -12.52 6.13
CA ILE A 50 0.66 -12.01 5.92
C ILE A 50 -0.36 -12.94 6.60
N GLN A 51 -0.22 -14.26 6.44
CA GLN A 51 -1.05 -15.23 7.16
C GLN A 51 -0.94 -15.12 8.68
N ALA A 52 0.24 -14.78 9.20
CA ALA A 52 0.42 -14.64 10.64
C ALA A 52 -0.04 -13.28 11.19
N PHE A 53 -0.01 -12.23 10.36
CA PHE A 53 -0.29 -10.86 10.77
C PHE A 53 -1.73 -10.42 10.50
N GLU A 54 -2.36 -11.01 9.49
CA GLU A 54 -3.75 -10.79 9.07
C GLU A 54 -4.09 -9.30 8.89
N PRO A 55 -3.37 -8.56 8.04
CA PRO A 55 -3.73 -7.18 7.71
C PRO A 55 -4.99 -7.15 6.83
N ASP A 56 -5.72 -6.04 6.82
CA ASP A 56 -6.88 -5.84 5.94
C ASP A 56 -6.45 -5.85 4.47
N TYR A 57 -5.30 -5.23 4.18
CA TYR A 57 -4.75 -5.16 2.84
C TYR A 57 -3.26 -5.47 2.80
N HIS A 58 -2.81 -6.03 1.68
CA HIS A 58 -1.39 -6.23 1.43
C HIS A 58 -0.99 -5.83 0.02
N LEU A 59 0.06 -5.01 -0.08
CA LEU A 59 0.70 -4.66 -1.35
C LEU A 59 1.99 -5.50 -1.51
N PRO A 60 1.99 -6.50 -2.42
CA PRO A 60 3.06 -7.49 -2.53
C PRO A 60 4.41 -6.92 -2.95
N TRP A 61 5.44 -7.74 -2.79
CA TRP A 61 6.77 -7.45 -3.31
C TRP A 61 6.77 -7.19 -4.83
N ASP A 62 7.68 -6.32 -5.25
CA ASP A 62 7.83 -5.89 -6.62
C ASP A 62 9.28 -5.96 -7.15
N TRP A 63 9.42 -5.75 -8.45
CA TRP A 63 10.72 -5.67 -9.10
C TRP A 63 11.11 -4.21 -9.39
N PRO A 64 12.35 -3.78 -9.11
CA PRO A 64 12.78 -2.42 -9.42
C PRO A 64 12.84 -2.25 -10.93
N LEU A 65 12.23 -1.17 -11.44
CA LEU A 65 12.39 -0.73 -12.83
C LEU A 65 13.43 0.38 -12.88
N THR A 66 14.35 0.32 -13.82
CA THR A 66 15.35 1.38 -14.04
C THR A 66 15.35 1.82 -15.50
N ASN A 67 15.71 3.08 -15.73
CA ASN A 67 15.75 3.67 -17.08
C ASN A 67 16.86 3.07 -17.96
N GLU A 68 17.77 2.29 -17.38
CA GLU A 68 18.81 1.56 -18.10
C GLU A 68 18.31 0.24 -18.70
N MET A 69 17.14 -0.25 -18.28
CA MET A 69 16.52 -1.46 -18.81
C MET A 69 15.95 -1.19 -20.21
N SER A 70 16.01 -2.18 -21.10
CA SER A 70 15.24 -2.15 -22.35
C SER A 70 13.74 -2.21 -22.04
N GLU A 71 12.92 -1.73 -22.98
CA GLU A 71 11.46 -1.82 -22.88
C GLU A 71 10.99 -3.26 -22.65
N ASP A 72 11.49 -4.22 -23.43
CA ASP A 72 11.16 -5.65 -23.26
C ASP A 72 11.42 -6.15 -21.82
N HIS A 73 12.53 -5.76 -21.20
CA HIS A 73 12.82 -6.13 -19.81
C HIS A 73 11.91 -5.42 -18.81
N ARG A 74 11.51 -4.16 -19.07
CA ARG A 74 10.56 -3.46 -18.21
C ARG A 74 9.18 -4.12 -18.27
N ILE A 75 8.72 -4.50 -19.47
CA ILE A 75 7.48 -5.25 -19.68
C ILE A 75 7.53 -6.60 -18.95
N GLU A 76 8.63 -7.35 -19.08
CA GLU A 76 8.82 -8.62 -18.37
C GLU A 76 8.72 -8.42 -16.84
N TYR A 77 9.27 -7.33 -16.31
CA TYR A 77 9.20 -7.04 -14.88
C TYR A 77 7.79 -6.65 -14.45
N CYS A 78 7.05 -5.87 -15.24
CA CYS A 78 5.64 -5.59 -15.00
C CYS A 78 4.80 -6.88 -14.99
N GLN A 79 5.05 -7.81 -15.92
CA GLN A 79 4.40 -9.13 -15.93
C GLN A 79 4.68 -9.93 -14.66
N ARG A 80 5.92 -9.93 -14.16
CA ARG A 80 6.28 -10.60 -12.90
C ARG A 80 5.58 -9.98 -11.70
N VAL A 81 5.48 -8.66 -11.63
CA VAL A 81 4.75 -7.95 -10.57
C VAL A 81 3.26 -8.31 -10.60
N ALA A 82 2.64 -8.24 -11.77
CA ALA A 82 1.23 -8.59 -11.97
C ALA A 82 0.94 -10.03 -11.56
N ARG A 83 1.76 -10.97 -12.05
CA ARG A 83 1.62 -12.39 -11.73
C ARG A 83 1.83 -12.67 -10.24
N GLY A 84 2.83 -12.05 -9.62
CA GLY A 84 3.09 -12.21 -8.19
C GLY A 84 1.92 -11.77 -7.31
N ALA A 85 1.21 -10.71 -7.69
CA ALA A 85 0.00 -10.26 -6.99
C ALA A 85 -1.13 -11.29 -7.09
N VAL A 86 -1.43 -11.77 -8.31
CA VAL A 86 -2.47 -12.79 -8.55
C VAL A 86 -2.14 -14.12 -7.84
N GLU A 87 -0.88 -14.56 -7.88
CA GLU A 87 -0.45 -15.76 -7.16
C GLU A 87 -0.62 -15.62 -5.65
N MET A 88 -0.27 -14.45 -5.09
CA MET A 88 -0.43 -14.21 -3.66
C MET A 88 -1.88 -14.20 -3.24
N ASP A 89 -2.74 -13.55 -4.02
CA ASP A 89 -4.19 -13.51 -3.81
C ASP A 89 -4.78 -14.92 -3.76
N ARG A 90 -4.49 -15.74 -4.77
CA ARG A 90 -4.93 -17.15 -4.83
C ARG A 90 -4.43 -17.98 -3.65
N VAL A 91 -3.16 -17.80 -3.25
CA VAL A 91 -2.58 -18.54 -2.13
C VAL A 91 -3.24 -18.14 -0.81
N LEU A 92 -3.44 -16.84 -0.57
CA LEU A 92 -4.05 -16.33 0.65
C LEU A 92 -5.56 -16.63 0.70
N GLY A 93 -6.25 -16.62 -0.43
CA GLY A 93 -7.66 -17.01 -0.56
C GLY A 93 -7.90 -18.52 -0.59
N GLY A 94 -6.87 -19.37 -0.46
CA GLY A 94 -7.02 -20.83 -0.49
C GLY A 94 -7.47 -21.39 -1.84
N HIS A 95 -7.31 -20.63 -2.93
CA HIS A 95 -7.70 -20.96 -4.29
C HIS A 95 -6.49 -21.22 -5.19
N TYR A 96 -5.56 -22.06 -4.74
CA TYR A 96 -4.33 -22.38 -5.46
C TYR A 96 -4.17 -23.88 -5.70
N ASP A 97 -3.63 -24.24 -6.87
CA ASP A 97 -2.97 -25.53 -7.10
C ASP A 97 -1.46 -25.29 -6.94
N SER A 98 -0.76 -26.19 -6.23
CA SER A 98 0.70 -26.07 -6.08
C SER A 98 1.44 -26.13 -7.42
N ASP A 99 0.84 -26.73 -8.44
CA ASP A 99 1.40 -26.79 -9.79
C ASP A 99 1.25 -25.47 -10.57
N ASP A 100 0.38 -24.56 -10.12
CA ASP A 100 0.07 -23.28 -10.78
C ASP A 100 0.82 -22.07 -10.17
N VAL A 101 1.57 -22.28 -9.09
CA VAL A 101 2.34 -21.23 -8.41
C VAL A 101 3.83 -21.37 -8.78
N ASP A 102 4.40 -20.36 -9.44
CA ASP A 102 5.81 -20.37 -9.84
C ASP A 102 6.76 -20.28 -8.64
N HIS A 103 6.26 -19.78 -7.52
CA HIS A 103 7.04 -19.51 -6.33
C HIS A 103 6.87 -20.60 -5.26
N PRO A 104 7.94 -20.97 -4.53
CA PRO A 104 7.80 -21.88 -3.40
C PRO A 104 6.81 -21.35 -2.36
N LEU A 105 5.96 -22.23 -1.86
CA LEU A 105 5.00 -21.95 -0.78
C LEU A 105 5.66 -22.12 0.61
N PRO A 106 5.14 -21.47 1.66
CA PRO A 106 5.67 -21.65 3.02
C PRO A 106 5.40 -23.05 3.58
N THR A 107 6.17 -23.43 4.61
CA THR A 107 5.92 -24.64 5.39
C THR A 107 6.02 -24.32 6.89
N PRO A 108 4.95 -24.51 7.69
CA PRO A 108 3.61 -24.89 7.24
C PRO A 108 2.93 -23.77 6.45
N LEU A 109 2.12 -24.14 5.47
CA LEU A 109 1.17 -23.23 4.83
C LEU A 109 -0.17 -23.38 5.55
N VAL A 110 -0.78 -22.27 5.95
CA VAL A 110 -2.15 -22.28 6.47
C VAL A 110 -3.07 -22.53 5.29
N SER A 111 -3.89 -23.58 5.37
CA SER A 111 -4.82 -23.99 4.32
C SER A 111 -6.13 -23.22 4.32
N GLU A 112 -6.47 -22.60 5.46
CA GLU A 112 -7.65 -21.76 5.56
C GLU A 112 -7.39 -20.40 4.87
N PRO A 113 -8.39 -19.88 4.15
CA PRO A 113 -8.30 -18.56 3.55
C PRO A 113 -8.14 -17.49 4.64
N VAL A 114 -7.37 -16.45 4.32
CA VAL A 114 -7.32 -15.22 5.13
C VAL A 114 -8.10 -14.12 4.41
N GLU A 115 -8.70 -13.21 5.20
CA GLU A 115 -9.52 -12.11 4.68
C GLU A 115 -8.68 -10.95 4.08
N THR A 116 -7.35 -11.05 4.11
CA THR A 116 -6.46 -10.02 3.55
C THR A 116 -6.69 -9.83 2.06
N THR A 117 -7.04 -8.61 1.65
CA THR A 117 -7.17 -8.24 0.23
C THR A 117 -5.83 -7.83 -0.37
N ILE A 118 -5.48 -8.38 -1.52
CA ILE A 118 -4.27 -7.96 -2.25
C ILE A 118 -4.52 -6.64 -2.99
N ILE A 119 -3.59 -5.69 -2.85
CA ILE A 119 -3.57 -4.44 -3.62
C ILE A 119 -2.59 -4.60 -4.80
N PRO A 120 -3.08 -4.72 -6.05
CA PRO A 120 -2.24 -4.82 -7.22
C PRO A 120 -1.50 -3.50 -7.48
N LEU A 121 -0.24 -3.60 -7.89
CA LEU A 121 0.63 -2.45 -8.15
C LEU A 121 0.79 -2.23 -9.66
N ILE A 122 0.31 -1.08 -10.14
CA ILE A 122 0.46 -0.66 -11.53
C ILE A 122 1.86 -0.08 -11.73
N ARG A 123 2.65 -0.77 -12.55
CA ARG A 123 4.04 -0.43 -12.91
C ARG A 123 4.15 -0.12 -14.40
N GLY A 124 5.25 0.53 -14.76
CA GLY A 124 5.49 0.98 -16.13
C GLY A 124 5.11 2.45 -16.33
N ASP A 125 5.72 3.04 -17.35
CA ASP A 125 5.52 4.43 -17.76
C ASP A 125 4.75 4.56 -19.07
N THR A 126 4.59 3.48 -19.83
CA THR A 126 3.83 3.44 -21.09
C THR A 126 2.62 2.51 -20.97
N PRO A 127 1.59 2.68 -21.82
CA PRO A 127 0.45 1.76 -21.86
C PRO A 127 0.86 0.29 -22.04
N THR A 128 1.84 0.02 -22.92
CA THR A 128 2.37 -1.34 -23.15
C THR A 128 3.00 -1.94 -21.90
N GLU A 129 3.70 -1.13 -21.10
CA GLU A 129 4.30 -1.57 -19.85
C GLU A 129 3.26 -1.77 -18.74
N ARG A 130 2.15 -1.03 -18.75
CA ARG A 130 1.07 -1.09 -17.76
C ARG A 130 0.05 -2.21 -18.02
N ALA A 131 -0.16 -2.59 -19.28
CA ALA A 131 -1.12 -3.61 -19.68
C ALA A 131 -1.03 -4.93 -18.87
N PRO A 132 0.16 -5.47 -18.52
CA PRO A 132 0.24 -6.63 -17.64
C PRO A 132 -0.32 -6.37 -16.23
N CYS A 133 -0.13 -5.17 -15.69
CA CYS A 133 -0.63 -4.80 -14.37
C CYS A 133 -2.15 -4.59 -14.36
N GLU A 134 -2.72 -4.06 -15.44
CA GLU A 134 -4.19 -3.97 -15.60
C GLU A 134 -4.86 -5.34 -15.52
N PHE A 135 -4.24 -6.37 -16.11
CA PHE A 135 -4.68 -7.75 -15.95
C PHE A 135 -4.71 -8.18 -14.48
N SER A 136 -3.68 -7.87 -13.68
CA SER A 136 -3.70 -8.20 -12.25
C SER A 136 -4.75 -7.42 -11.47
N VAL A 137 -5.08 -6.19 -11.88
CA VAL A 137 -6.18 -5.42 -11.27
C VAL A 137 -7.51 -6.14 -11.47
N ALA A 138 -7.78 -6.60 -12.70
CA ALA A 138 -9.00 -7.32 -13.02
C ALA A 138 -9.08 -8.72 -12.39
N GLU A 139 -7.96 -9.44 -12.30
CA GLU A 139 -7.94 -10.81 -11.76
C GLU A 139 -8.03 -10.87 -10.24
N VAL A 140 -7.41 -9.93 -9.53
CA VAL A 140 -7.50 -9.84 -8.06
C VAL A 140 -8.85 -9.28 -7.62
N ASP A 141 -9.56 -8.56 -8.51
CA ASP A 141 -10.83 -7.88 -8.21
C ASP A 141 -10.73 -6.95 -6.98
N ALA A 142 -9.58 -6.31 -6.82
CA ALA A 142 -9.32 -5.44 -5.68
C ALA A 142 -10.12 -4.13 -5.80
N PRO A 143 -10.68 -3.60 -4.69
CA PRO A 143 -11.40 -2.33 -4.70
C PRO A 143 -10.48 -1.14 -5.03
N ILE A 144 -9.16 -1.32 -4.92
CA ILE A 144 -8.16 -0.28 -5.12
C ILE A 144 -6.87 -0.86 -5.70
N ALA A 145 -6.24 -0.11 -6.59
CA ALA A 145 -4.90 -0.39 -7.09
C ALA A 145 -3.88 0.59 -6.51
N ALA A 146 -2.59 0.33 -6.70
CA ALA A 146 -1.54 1.24 -6.26
C ALA A 146 -0.64 1.70 -7.42
N LYS A 147 -0.09 2.91 -7.31
CA LYS A 147 0.91 3.47 -8.22
C LYS A 147 2.00 4.21 -7.44
N TYR A 148 3.26 4.04 -7.82
CA TYR A 148 4.33 4.85 -7.22
C TYR A 148 4.36 6.28 -7.78
N GLY A 149 4.13 7.25 -6.90
CA GLY A 149 4.53 8.64 -7.11
C GLY A 149 6.02 8.90 -6.87
N SER A 150 6.66 8.13 -5.99
CA SER A 150 8.09 8.32 -5.64
C SER A 150 9.05 8.24 -6.83
N HIS A 151 8.72 7.42 -7.84
CA HIS A 151 9.49 7.29 -9.08
C HIS A 151 9.61 8.63 -9.82
N TYR A 152 8.50 9.36 -9.92
CA TYR A 152 8.43 10.67 -10.57
C TYR A 152 9.03 11.77 -9.70
N MET A 153 8.87 11.69 -8.38
CA MET A 153 9.27 12.75 -7.44
C MET A 153 10.72 12.63 -6.94
N SER A 154 11.46 11.63 -7.39
CA SER A 154 12.83 11.39 -6.90
C SER A 154 13.80 12.50 -7.32
N ARG A 155 14.78 12.83 -6.46
CA ARG A 155 15.86 13.76 -6.81
C ARG A 155 16.71 13.27 -8.00
N ALA A 156 16.78 11.96 -8.21
CA ALA A 156 17.54 11.36 -9.31
C ALA A 156 16.89 11.65 -10.68
N THR A 157 15.56 11.80 -10.73
CA THR A 157 14.81 12.16 -11.93
C THR A 157 14.58 13.68 -12.07
N GLY A 158 15.05 14.48 -11.11
CA GLY A 158 14.82 15.93 -11.08
C GLY A 158 13.41 16.34 -10.64
N GLY A 159 12.55 15.37 -10.30
CA GLY A 159 11.13 15.60 -10.05
C GLY A 159 10.35 15.87 -11.35
N ASN A 160 9.35 15.06 -11.65
CA ASN A 160 8.47 15.27 -12.80
C ASN A 160 7.01 15.01 -12.42
N TYR A 161 6.46 15.93 -11.62
CA TYR A 161 5.06 15.90 -11.22
C TYR A 161 4.07 15.87 -12.41
N PRO A 162 4.27 16.66 -13.50
CA PRO A 162 3.41 16.56 -14.68
C PRO A 162 3.31 15.14 -15.26
N ALA A 163 4.42 14.41 -15.32
CA ALA A 163 4.41 13.02 -15.80
C ALA A 163 3.72 12.05 -14.84
N LEU A 164 3.77 12.29 -13.52
CA LEU A 164 2.95 11.54 -12.56
C LEU A 164 1.47 11.76 -12.82
N ARG A 165 1.05 13.04 -12.94
CA ARG A 165 -0.36 13.40 -13.19
C ARG A 165 -0.86 12.77 -14.48
N GLU A 166 -0.10 12.89 -15.57
CA GLU A 166 -0.38 12.27 -16.86
C GLU A 166 -0.47 10.75 -16.74
N SER A 167 0.49 10.09 -16.07
CA SER A 167 0.44 8.63 -15.90
C SER A 167 -0.79 8.17 -15.10
N VAL A 168 -1.25 8.93 -14.11
CA VAL A 168 -2.46 8.58 -13.34
C VAL A 168 -3.73 8.81 -14.17
N GLU A 169 -3.74 9.86 -14.98
CA GLU A 169 -4.84 10.17 -15.91
C GLU A 169 -4.97 9.09 -17.00
N GLU A 170 -3.85 8.62 -17.56
CA GLU A 170 -3.85 7.48 -18.48
C GLU A 170 -4.36 6.19 -17.81
N ILE A 171 -3.93 5.90 -16.58
CA ILE A 171 -4.42 4.72 -15.86
C ILE A 171 -5.93 4.83 -15.60
N HIS A 172 -6.43 6.02 -15.27
CA HIS A 172 -7.86 6.26 -15.10
C HIS A 172 -8.64 5.83 -16.36
N GLU A 173 -8.16 6.22 -17.54
CA GLU A 173 -8.77 5.83 -18.82
C GLU A 173 -8.63 4.33 -19.10
N GLU A 174 -7.44 3.76 -18.91
CA GLU A 174 -7.11 2.35 -19.18
C GLU A 174 -7.90 1.38 -18.30
N THR A 175 -8.15 1.77 -17.04
CA THR A 175 -8.80 0.91 -16.03
C THR A 175 -10.27 1.26 -15.80
N ASN A 176 -10.86 2.11 -16.64
CA ASN A 176 -12.25 2.59 -16.50
C ASN A 176 -12.54 3.17 -15.11
N GLY A 177 -11.60 3.98 -14.60
CA GLY A 177 -11.75 4.72 -13.36
C GLY A 177 -11.47 3.94 -12.09
N GLN A 178 -10.67 2.87 -12.15
CA GLN A 178 -10.21 2.15 -10.95
C GLN A 178 -9.66 3.14 -9.90
N PRO A 179 -10.12 3.05 -8.63
CA PRO A 179 -9.54 3.81 -7.53
C PRO A 179 -8.06 3.47 -7.31
N ILE A 180 -7.24 4.48 -6.99
CA ILE A 180 -5.78 4.35 -6.85
C ILE A 180 -5.28 4.94 -5.53
N ILE A 181 -4.33 4.26 -4.90
CA ILE A 181 -3.42 4.82 -3.89
C ILE A 181 -2.11 5.24 -4.54
N VAL A 182 -1.72 6.50 -4.38
CA VAL A 182 -0.39 6.98 -4.82
C VAL A 182 0.64 6.85 -3.69
N ILE A 183 1.71 6.08 -3.95
CA ILE A 183 2.77 5.80 -2.97
C ILE A 183 3.98 6.69 -3.20
N GLY A 184 4.42 7.38 -2.15
CA GLY A 184 5.56 8.29 -2.19
C GLY A 184 5.20 9.75 -2.43
N LEU A 185 3.90 10.08 -2.46
CA LEU A 185 3.38 11.44 -2.50
C LEU A 185 2.29 11.55 -1.45
N LEU A 186 2.53 12.34 -0.40
CA LEU A 186 1.57 12.58 0.69
C LEU A 186 1.54 14.08 1.03
N SER A 187 1.58 14.93 0.00
CA SER A 187 1.56 16.39 0.16
C SER A 187 0.18 16.93 -0.21
N PRO A 188 -0.60 17.48 0.73
CA PRO A 188 -1.90 18.08 0.44
C PRO A 188 -1.84 19.33 -0.46
N SER A 189 -0.67 19.97 -0.56
CA SER A 189 -0.46 21.31 -1.13
C SER A 189 -0.94 21.56 -2.56
N ASP A 190 -1.39 22.78 -2.83
CA ASP A 190 -1.77 23.33 -4.15
C ASP A 190 -0.70 23.27 -5.26
N ARG A 191 0.56 23.00 -4.92
CA ARG A 191 1.66 22.95 -5.88
C ARG A 191 2.41 21.63 -5.78
N TYR A 192 2.22 20.76 -6.76
CA TYR A 192 2.80 19.42 -6.81
C TYR A 192 2.35 18.52 -5.65
N GLY A 193 1.07 18.62 -5.28
CA GLY A 193 0.45 17.84 -4.21
C GLY A 193 -0.69 16.96 -4.71
N LEU A 194 -1.53 16.51 -3.78
CA LEU A 194 -2.60 15.58 -4.04
C LEU A 194 -3.80 16.23 -4.76
N CYS A 195 -4.06 17.51 -4.49
CA CYS A 195 -5.21 18.27 -5.01
C CYS A 195 -5.23 18.54 -6.52
N ASP A 196 -4.16 18.20 -7.23
CA ASP A 196 -4.05 18.36 -8.70
C ASP A 196 -3.91 16.99 -9.39
N LEU A 197 -4.13 15.89 -8.65
CA LEU A 197 -4.24 14.55 -9.23
C LEU A 197 -5.68 14.27 -9.68
N PRO A 198 -5.87 13.36 -10.65
CA PRO A 198 -7.21 12.94 -11.09
C PRO A 198 -8.05 12.34 -9.95
N ASP A 199 -9.37 12.51 -10.04
CA ASP A 199 -10.37 12.13 -9.01
C ASP A 199 -10.37 10.63 -8.63
N ASN A 200 -9.80 9.76 -9.46
CA ASN A 200 -9.66 8.34 -9.10
C ASN A 200 -8.51 8.07 -8.12
N VAL A 201 -7.70 9.07 -7.78
CA VAL A 201 -6.77 8.97 -6.65
C VAL A 201 -7.54 9.20 -5.36
N VAL A 202 -7.84 8.11 -4.66
CA VAL A 202 -8.63 8.15 -3.43
C VAL A 202 -7.79 7.90 -2.17
N GLY A 203 -6.48 7.68 -2.34
CA GLY A 203 -5.57 7.46 -1.23
C GLY A 203 -4.13 7.84 -1.56
N ALA A 204 -3.36 8.05 -0.51
CA ALA A 204 -1.97 8.44 -0.61
C ALA A 204 -1.13 7.84 0.52
N ALA A 205 0.15 7.58 0.26
CA ALA A 205 1.08 7.07 1.26
C ALA A 205 2.44 7.77 1.18
N GLY A 206 3.03 8.11 2.33
CA GLY A 206 4.36 8.74 2.37
C GLY A 206 4.86 8.97 3.80
N LEU A 207 6.08 8.55 4.09
CA LEU A 207 6.64 8.65 5.45
C LEU A 207 7.10 10.07 5.80
N ASN A 208 7.78 10.74 4.87
CA ASN A 208 8.53 11.96 5.17
C ASN A 208 7.60 13.14 5.51
N GLN A 209 6.45 13.24 4.85
CA GLN A 209 5.49 14.30 5.07
C GLN A 209 4.83 14.15 6.44
N TRP A 210 4.52 12.92 6.86
CA TRP A 210 3.99 12.66 8.19
C TRP A 210 5.03 12.98 9.27
N ILE A 211 6.20 12.36 9.21
CA ILE A 211 7.21 12.47 10.27
C ILE A 211 7.74 13.90 10.45
N SER A 212 7.65 14.75 9.42
CA SER A 212 8.05 16.15 9.51
C SER A 212 7.13 17.02 10.39
N ARG A 213 5.93 16.53 10.72
CA ARG A 213 4.95 17.23 11.55
C ARG A 213 5.09 16.94 13.05
N VAL A 214 5.93 15.98 13.42
CA VAL A 214 6.10 15.54 14.81
C VAL A 214 7.58 15.40 15.14
N SER A 215 7.91 15.39 16.43
CA SER A 215 9.23 15.01 16.92
C SER A 215 9.11 13.66 17.63
N PRO A 216 9.30 12.50 16.97
CA PRO A 216 8.94 11.19 17.54
C PRO A 216 9.61 10.83 18.88
N ARG A 217 10.69 11.53 19.26
CA ARG A 217 11.40 11.33 20.53
C ARG A 217 10.99 12.31 21.62
N GLU A 218 10.23 13.34 21.29
CA GLU A 218 9.89 14.47 22.16
C GLU A 218 8.38 14.64 22.29
N SER A 219 7.64 14.45 21.20
CA SER A 219 6.18 14.49 21.17
C SER A 219 5.60 13.31 21.97
N SER A 220 4.61 13.63 22.80
CA SER A 220 3.76 12.66 23.48
C SER A 220 2.88 11.88 22.49
N PRO A 221 2.34 10.70 22.88
CA PRO A 221 1.37 9.98 22.06
C PRO A 221 0.17 10.81 21.62
N ASP A 222 -0.35 11.68 22.49
CA ASP A 222 -1.53 12.50 22.17
C ASP A 222 -1.22 13.62 21.19
N GLU A 223 -0.04 14.25 21.31
CA GLU A 223 0.43 15.22 20.31
C GLU A 223 0.64 14.57 18.94
N MET A 224 1.21 13.36 18.91
CA MET A 224 1.37 12.61 17.67
C MET A 224 0.02 12.23 17.06
N ARG A 225 -0.97 11.82 17.86
CA ARG A 225 -2.31 11.53 17.35
C ARG A 225 -2.99 12.78 16.80
N ALA A 226 -3.00 13.88 17.56
CA ALA A 226 -3.64 15.12 17.13
C ALA A 226 -3.01 15.68 15.84
N ALA A 227 -1.68 15.61 15.71
CA ALA A 227 -0.99 16.00 14.48
C ALA A 227 -1.35 15.07 13.30
N TYR A 228 -1.55 13.78 13.56
CA TYR A 228 -1.96 12.82 12.52
C TYR A 228 -3.38 13.11 12.06
N ASP A 229 -4.32 13.29 12.98
CA ASP A 229 -5.72 13.57 12.67
C ASP A 229 -5.85 14.86 11.83
N THR A 230 -5.08 15.90 12.17
CA THR A 230 -5.04 17.15 11.38
C THR A 230 -4.52 16.89 9.97
N PHE A 231 -3.44 16.12 9.87
CA PHE A 231 -2.83 15.82 8.57
C PHE A 231 -3.70 14.91 7.70
N GLU A 232 -4.39 13.96 8.30
CA GLU A 232 -5.38 13.11 7.64
C GLU A 232 -6.49 13.95 7.02
N GLN A 233 -7.01 14.93 7.77
CA GLN A 233 -8.02 15.86 7.25
C GLN A 233 -7.49 16.67 6.07
N GLU A 234 -6.27 17.22 6.15
CA GLU A 234 -5.65 17.93 5.02
C GLU A 234 -5.52 17.03 3.77
N VAL A 235 -5.14 15.76 3.96
CA VAL A 235 -5.02 14.78 2.86
C VAL A 235 -6.39 14.45 2.27
N ALA A 236 -7.39 14.21 3.12
CA ALA A 236 -8.75 13.88 2.72
C ALA A 236 -9.40 15.03 1.93
N GLU A 237 -9.26 16.27 2.42
CA GLU A 237 -9.69 17.49 1.73
C GLU A 237 -9.00 17.66 0.38
N ALA A 238 -7.69 17.41 0.32
CA ALA A 238 -6.94 17.51 -0.94
C ALA A 238 -7.34 16.44 -1.97
N LEU A 239 -7.85 15.29 -1.53
CA LEU A 239 -8.30 14.21 -2.42
C LEU A 239 -9.82 14.23 -2.67
N ASP A 240 -10.55 15.17 -2.06
CA ASP A 240 -12.02 15.22 -2.05
C ASP A 240 -12.69 13.90 -1.60
N VAL A 241 -12.09 13.25 -0.59
CA VAL A 241 -12.60 12.02 0.04
C VAL A 241 -12.93 12.25 1.51
N PRO A 242 -13.82 11.46 2.12
CA PRO A 242 -13.97 11.49 3.57
C PRO A 242 -12.66 11.06 4.26
N PRO A 243 -12.32 11.64 5.43
CA PRO A 243 -11.24 11.11 6.24
C PRO A 243 -11.53 9.65 6.61
N SER A 244 -10.48 8.82 6.65
CA SER A 244 -10.59 7.39 6.97
C SER A 244 -11.13 7.15 8.39
N TYR A 245 -11.06 8.15 9.26
CA TYR A 245 -11.41 8.01 10.67
C TYR A 245 -12.17 9.23 11.23
N ASP A 246 -13.42 9.03 11.68
CA ASP A 246 -14.15 10.02 12.48
C ASP A 246 -14.15 9.64 13.97
N ARG A 247 -13.17 10.19 14.72
CA ARG A 247 -12.99 9.95 16.16
C ARG A 247 -14.14 10.49 17.02
N LYS A 248 -15.07 11.29 16.48
CA LYS A 248 -16.16 11.90 17.28
C LYS A 248 -17.13 10.87 17.84
N GLU A 249 -17.26 9.69 17.25
CA GLU A 249 -18.07 8.60 17.83
C GLU A 249 -17.36 7.88 18.99
N VAL A 250 -16.02 7.82 18.98
CA VAL A 250 -15.23 7.01 19.94
C VAL A 250 -15.08 7.70 21.31
N ALA A 251 -15.03 9.03 21.36
CA ALA A 251 -15.00 9.76 22.63
C ALA A 251 -16.25 9.52 23.50
N HIS A 252 -17.35 9.06 22.89
CA HIS A 252 -18.57 8.68 23.61
C HIS A 252 -18.50 7.30 24.27
N ILE A 253 -17.58 6.44 23.85
CA ILE A 253 -17.42 5.08 24.38
C ILE A 253 -16.43 5.07 25.57
N GLU A 254 -15.36 5.87 25.51
CA GLU A 254 -14.34 5.93 26.57
C GLU A 254 -14.76 6.75 27.82
N SER A 255 -15.90 7.44 27.79
CA SER A 255 -16.37 8.28 28.91
C SER A 255 -17.35 7.60 29.87
N THR A 256 -17.66 6.31 29.66
CA THR A 256 -18.48 5.53 30.62
C THR A 256 -17.56 4.62 31.44
N PRO A 257 -17.18 5.01 32.67
CA PRO A 257 -16.45 4.09 33.55
C PRO A 257 -17.32 2.85 33.83
N PRO A 258 -16.74 1.65 33.91
CA PRO A 258 -17.51 0.46 34.28
C PRO A 258 -18.11 0.65 35.68
N GLU A 259 -19.42 0.51 35.78
CA GLU A 259 -20.09 0.35 37.07
C GLU A 259 -19.51 -0.91 37.73
N LEU A 260 -18.85 -0.72 38.86
CA LEU A 260 -18.36 -1.81 39.70
C LEU A 260 -19.57 -2.35 40.49
N ASP A 261 -20.04 -3.54 40.10
CA ASP A 261 -20.83 -4.43 40.96
C ASP A 261 -19.93 -5.47 41.64
#